data_AF-A0A812I9G6-F1
#
_entry.id   AF-A0A812I9G6-F1
#
_cell.length_a   1.000
_cell.length_b   1.000
_cell.length_c   1.000
_cell.angle_alpha   90.00
_cell.angle_beta   90.00
_cell.angle_gamma   90.00
#
_symmetry.space_group_name_H-M   'P 1'
#
loop_
_entity.id
_entity.type
_entity.pdbx_description
1 polymer ?
#
loop_
_entity_poly.entity_id
_entity_poly.type
_entity_poly.pdbx_seq_one_letter_code
_entity_poly.pdbx_strand_id
1 'polypeptide(L)'
;MSSKDLAHRHKMAWLVDRASLCWPMMARVCSFRRAFFTLIACVLAWSSWTQLQWQVESDQDGWRVFPSEFNGCTKIFLDVGANRATHIRKLFEPEKYNESRYLPIFDEAFGSASFRSMPSAATGLCAFGFEPNPRWGQRLHEIEHAYNAKGWRVQLGKTWQVFVLELL
;
A
#
# COMPACT_ATOMS: atom_id res chain seq x y z
N MET A 1 -17.73 24.31 -32.56
CA MET A 1 -16.42 23.66 -32.30
C MET A 1 -16.16 23.70 -30.80
N SER A 2 -16.33 22.73 -29.90
CA SER A 2 -16.68 21.30 -29.86
C SER A 2 -16.13 20.39 -30.96
N SER A 3 -15.26 19.47 -30.57
CA SER A 3 -15.14 18.12 -31.14
C SER A 3 -14.11 17.32 -30.33
N LYS A 4 -14.52 16.85 -29.15
CA LYS A 4 -14.04 15.56 -28.64
C LYS A 4 -14.68 14.53 -29.56
N ASP A 5 -13.87 13.84 -30.35
CA ASP A 5 -14.12 12.50 -30.89
C ASP A 5 -13.09 12.20 -31.98
N LEU A 6 -12.13 11.31 -31.69
CA LEU A 6 -11.71 10.31 -32.67
C LEU A 6 -10.93 9.18 -31.98
N ALA A 7 -11.61 8.03 -31.88
CA ALA A 7 -11.08 6.68 -32.08
C ALA A 7 -9.83 6.22 -31.28
N HIS A 8 -10.07 5.26 -30.37
CA HIS A 8 -9.58 3.91 -30.67
C HIS A 8 -10.51 2.82 -30.13
N ARG A 9 -11.04 2.05 -31.09
CA ARG A 9 -11.78 0.82 -30.93
C ARG A 9 -10.85 -0.28 -30.44
N HIS A 10 -11.29 -1.13 -29.52
CA HIS A 10 -11.13 -2.58 -29.62
C HIS A 10 -12.36 -3.27 -28.99
N LYS A 11 -13.23 -3.79 -29.86
CA LYS A 11 -14.21 -4.83 -29.52
C LYS A 11 -13.47 -6.16 -29.40
N MET A 12 -13.90 -7.04 -28.51
CA MET A 12 -14.08 -8.47 -28.82
C MET A 12 -15.12 -9.06 -27.87
N ALA A 13 -16.11 -9.69 -28.49
CA ALA A 13 -17.18 -10.46 -27.87
C ALA A 13 -16.88 -11.95 -28.07
N TRP A 14 -17.29 -12.79 -27.10
CA TRP A 14 -17.62 -14.21 -27.26
C TRP A 14 -18.70 -14.50 -26.19
N LEU A 15 -19.99 -14.62 -26.54
CA LEU A 15 -20.73 -15.80 -27.00
C LEU A 15 -20.55 -17.04 -26.08
N VAL A 16 -21.60 -17.40 -25.33
CA VAL A 16 -22.26 -18.73 -25.41
C VAL A 16 -23.76 -18.62 -25.01
N ASP A 17 -24.61 -19.04 -25.94
CA ASP A 17 -25.99 -19.59 -25.95
C ASP A 17 -26.98 -19.37 -24.79
N ARG A 18 -28.22 -18.89 -25.04
CA ARG A 18 -29.41 -19.51 -25.69
C ARG A 18 -30.06 -20.68 -24.91
N ALA A 19 -31.21 -20.37 -24.32
CA ALA A 19 -32.48 -21.10 -24.49
C ALA A 19 -33.61 -20.15 -24.05
N SER A 20 -34.33 -19.49 -24.96
CA SER A 20 -35.56 -19.96 -25.62
C SER A 20 -36.76 -20.18 -24.68
N LEU A 21 -37.60 -19.14 -24.61
CA LEU A 21 -39.07 -19.18 -24.81
C LEU A 21 -39.94 -20.09 -23.91
N CYS A 22 -40.81 -19.47 -23.11
CA CYS A 22 -42.25 -19.78 -23.09
C CYS A 22 -43.08 -18.57 -22.60
N TRP A 23 -44.11 -18.25 -23.37
CA TRP A 23 -45.14 -17.20 -23.20
C TRP A 23 -46.28 -17.75 -22.27
N PRO A 24 -47.51 -17.18 -22.18
CA PRO A 24 -48.02 -15.87 -21.71
C PRO A 24 -48.83 -15.95 -20.40
N MET A 25 -49.33 -14.77 -19.97
CA MET A 25 -50.60 -14.46 -19.28
C MET A 25 -51.37 -15.61 -18.60
N MET A 26 -51.82 -15.37 -17.36
CA MET A 26 -53.25 -15.43 -16.98
C MET A 26 -53.43 -14.82 -15.59
N ALA A 27 -54.50 -14.03 -15.47
CA ALA A 27 -54.92 -13.37 -14.26
C ALA A 27 -55.81 -14.30 -13.40
N ARG A 28 -55.95 -13.89 -12.12
CA ARG A 28 -57.14 -14.03 -11.26
C ARG A 28 -57.47 -15.38 -10.61
N VAL A 29 -57.55 -15.31 -9.27
CA VAL A 29 -58.63 -15.80 -8.38
C VAL A 29 -58.25 -16.87 -7.33
N CYS A 30 -58.53 -16.46 -6.09
CA CYS A 30 -58.89 -17.19 -4.88
C CYS A 30 -57.90 -18.03 -4.06
N SER A 31 -57.99 -17.72 -2.76
CA SER A 31 -58.01 -18.63 -1.63
C SER A 31 -56.70 -18.98 -0.94
N PHE A 32 -56.44 -18.22 0.13
CA PHE A 32 -56.37 -18.79 1.47
C PHE A 32 -55.35 -19.92 1.72
N ARG A 33 -54.14 -19.78 1.17
CA ARG A 33 -52.92 -20.45 1.67
C ARG A 33 -51.72 -19.51 1.74
N ARG A 34 -51.96 -18.22 1.99
CA ARG A 34 -50.95 -17.15 1.93
C ARG A 34 -50.45 -16.64 3.30
N ALA A 35 -50.75 -17.32 4.40
CA ALA A 35 -50.32 -16.89 5.73
C ALA A 35 -49.10 -17.64 6.29
N PHE A 36 -48.67 -18.75 5.69
CA PHE A 36 -47.53 -19.54 6.21
C PHE A 36 -46.26 -19.48 5.34
N PHE A 37 -46.39 -19.23 4.04
CA PHE A 37 -45.23 -19.13 3.15
C PHE A 37 -44.63 -17.71 3.04
N THR A 38 -45.32 -16.68 3.54
CA THR A 38 -44.81 -15.30 3.60
C THR A 38 -43.86 -15.07 4.78
N LEU A 39 -44.00 -15.81 5.89
CA LEU A 39 -43.08 -15.72 7.03
C LEU A 39 -41.69 -16.31 6.72
N ILE A 40 -41.62 -17.39 5.94
CA ILE A 40 -40.34 -18.01 5.55
C ILE A 40 -39.57 -17.12 4.55
N ALA A 41 -40.26 -16.48 3.61
CA ALA A 41 -39.63 -15.53 2.69
C ALA A 41 -39.07 -14.30 3.42
N CYS A 42 -39.72 -13.82 4.49
CA CYS A 42 -39.21 -12.73 5.31
C CYS A 42 -37.98 -13.14 6.15
N VAL A 43 -37.93 -14.36 6.70
CA VAL A 43 -36.75 -14.84 7.45
C VAL A 43 -35.55 -15.06 6.54
N LEU A 44 -35.75 -15.61 5.34
CA LEU A 44 -34.66 -15.80 4.38
C LEU A 44 -34.21 -14.48 3.74
N ALA A 45 -35.11 -13.51 3.55
CA ALA A 45 -34.73 -12.16 3.11
C ALA A 45 -33.95 -11.40 4.19
N TRP A 46 -34.24 -11.63 5.49
CA TRP A 46 -33.49 -10.99 6.58
C TRP A 46 -32.07 -11.57 6.74
N SER A 47 -31.87 -12.87 6.48
CA SER A 47 -30.53 -13.47 6.47
C SER A 47 -29.62 -12.95 5.35
N SER A 48 -30.20 -12.40 4.27
CA SER A 48 -29.45 -11.75 3.19
C SER A 48 -29.21 -10.25 3.40
N TRP A 49 -29.84 -9.62 4.40
CA TRP A 49 -29.62 -8.21 4.75
C TRP A 49 -28.64 -8.00 5.91
N THR A 50 -28.30 -9.05 6.67
CA THR A 50 -27.14 -9.00 7.61
C THR A 50 -25.80 -9.24 6.91
N GLN A 51 -25.83 -9.56 5.61
CA GLN A 51 -24.69 -9.48 4.70
C GLN A 51 -24.61 -8.12 3.99
N LEU A 52 -25.20 -7.06 4.56
CA LEU A 52 -24.68 -5.72 4.36
C LEU A 52 -23.35 -5.60 5.11
N GLN A 53 -22.36 -6.26 4.52
CA GLN A 53 -20.99 -5.84 4.44
C GLN A 53 -20.52 -5.05 5.66
N TRP A 54 -20.03 -5.78 6.68
CA TRP A 54 -18.71 -5.43 7.22
C TRP A 54 -17.66 -5.58 6.09
N GLN A 55 -17.81 -4.82 5.01
CA GLN A 55 -16.65 -4.26 4.37
C GLN A 55 -16.24 -3.17 5.33
N VAL A 56 -15.42 -3.55 6.31
CA VAL A 56 -14.31 -2.68 6.63
C VAL A 56 -13.61 -2.50 5.29
N GLU A 57 -13.99 -1.44 4.57
CA GLU A 57 -13.12 -0.83 3.60
C GLU A 57 -11.96 -0.34 4.46
N SER A 58 -11.05 -1.27 4.72
CA SER A 58 -9.70 -0.90 5.07
C SER A 58 -9.23 -0.23 3.81
N ASP A 59 -9.45 1.07 3.70
CA ASP A 59 -8.58 1.89 2.89
C ASP A 59 -7.18 1.62 3.46
N GLN A 60 -6.45 0.79 2.72
CA GLN A 60 -5.11 0.29 3.01
C GLN A 60 -4.10 1.40 2.71
N ASP A 61 -4.33 2.62 3.20
CA ASP A 61 -3.42 3.76 3.03
C ASP A 61 -2.44 3.90 4.21
N GLY A 62 -2.30 2.83 4.99
CA GLY A 62 -1.25 2.68 5.99
C GLY A 62 -0.06 1.93 5.41
N TRP A 63 1.11 2.56 5.43
CA TRP A 63 2.39 1.93 5.07
C TRP A 63 2.55 0.57 5.78
N ARG A 64 2.41 -0.54 5.04
CA ARG A 64 2.74 -1.89 5.54
C ARG A 64 4.22 -2.13 5.30
N VAL A 65 5.04 -2.02 6.34
CA VAL A 65 6.31 -2.77 6.36
C VAL A 65 5.94 -4.21 6.62
N PHE A 66 6.11 -5.10 5.64
CA PHE A 66 5.90 -6.52 5.92
C PHE A 66 7.06 -7.03 6.79
N PRO A 67 6.83 -8.01 7.68
CA PRO A 67 7.90 -8.58 8.51
C PRO A 67 9.09 -9.10 7.69
N SER A 68 8.86 -9.47 6.43
CA SER A 68 9.89 -9.91 5.49
C SER A 68 11.00 -8.89 5.24
N GLU A 69 10.71 -7.60 5.37
CA GLU A 69 11.62 -6.51 5.04
C GLU A 69 12.75 -6.40 6.06
N PHE A 70 12.49 -6.89 7.27
CA PHE A 70 13.46 -6.99 8.36
C PHE A 70 14.26 -8.30 8.32
N ASN A 71 13.90 -9.29 7.49
CA ASN A 71 14.61 -10.55 7.43
C ASN A 71 16.09 -10.32 7.10
N GLY A 72 17.00 -10.82 7.94
CA GLY A 72 18.44 -10.63 7.78
C GLY A 72 18.98 -9.28 8.28
N CYS A 73 18.15 -8.43 8.90
CA CYS A 73 18.60 -7.26 9.64
C CYS A 73 18.76 -7.65 11.12
N THR A 74 19.98 -7.55 11.65
CA THR A 74 20.27 -7.76 13.08
C THR A 74 20.34 -6.45 13.85
N LYS A 75 20.58 -5.34 13.14
CA LYS A 75 20.63 -3.97 13.67
C LYS A 75 19.74 -3.09 12.81
N ILE A 76 18.78 -2.41 13.43
CA ILE A 76 17.80 -1.58 12.72
C ILE A 76 17.93 -0.15 13.19
N PHE A 77 18.18 0.77 12.25
CA PHE A 77 18.06 2.20 12.47
C PHE A 77 16.73 2.70 11.88
N LEU A 78 15.97 3.43 12.69
CA LEU A 78 14.66 3.97 12.32
C LEU A 78 14.68 5.49 12.35
N ASP A 79 14.44 6.14 11.21
CA ASP A 79 14.49 7.60 11.05
C ASP A 79 13.09 8.15 10.72
N VAL A 80 12.35 8.57 11.75
CA VAL A 80 11.02 9.18 11.58
C VAL A 80 11.17 10.68 11.37
N GLY A 81 10.72 11.19 10.23
CA GLY A 81 11.02 12.57 9.80
C GLY A 81 12.37 12.66 9.08
N ALA A 82 12.65 11.69 8.20
CA ALA A 82 13.94 11.52 7.54
C ALA A 82 14.33 12.75 6.68
N ASN A 83 13.38 13.57 6.24
CA ASN A 83 13.60 14.77 5.44
C ASN A 83 14.35 14.44 4.15
N ARG A 84 15.64 14.80 4.06
CA ARG A 84 16.55 14.40 2.95
C ARG A 84 17.40 13.17 3.28
N ALA A 85 16.89 12.29 4.15
CA ALA A 85 17.55 11.14 4.76
C ALA A 85 18.90 11.47 5.42
N THR A 86 19.07 12.66 5.98
CA THR A 86 20.39 13.14 6.44
C THR A 86 20.96 12.26 7.55
N HIS A 87 20.15 11.71 8.45
CA HIS A 87 20.63 10.81 9.51
C HIS A 87 21.08 9.47 8.93
N ILE A 88 20.31 8.89 8.02
CA ILE A 88 20.68 7.65 7.31
C ILE A 88 21.97 7.85 6.51
N ARG A 89 22.14 9.02 5.87
CA ARG A 89 23.39 9.35 5.16
C ARG A 89 24.58 9.45 6.12
N LYS A 90 24.40 10.04 7.30
CA LYS A 90 25.43 10.05 8.37
C LYS A 90 25.74 8.64 8.92
N LEU A 91 24.76 7.74 8.89
CA LEU A 91 24.91 6.36 9.35
C LEU A 91 25.80 5.53 8.41
N PHE A 92 25.71 5.71 7.09
CA PHE A 92 26.49 4.90 6.14
C PHE A 92 27.71 5.62 5.54
N GLU A 93 27.68 6.96 5.50
CA GLU A 93 28.75 7.82 4.96
C GLU A 93 29.32 8.76 6.04
N PRO A 94 29.79 8.24 7.19
CA PRO A 94 30.26 9.06 8.31
C PRO A 94 31.39 10.03 7.93
N GLU A 95 32.21 9.69 6.94
CA GLU A 95 33.31 10.51 6.42
C GLU A 95 32.83 11.83 5.80
N LYS A 96 31.59 11.90 5.31
CA LYS A 96 30.98 13.12 4.77
C LYS A 96 30.41 14.04 5.85
N TYR A 97 30.43 13.60 7.11
CA TYR A 97 29.79 14.27 8.24
C TYR A 97 30.66 14.22 9.50
N ASN A 98 31.97 14.40 9.34
CA ASN A 98 32.99 14.34 10.40
C ASN A 98 32.66 15.15 11.68
N GLU A 99 31.93 16.26 11.58
CA GLU A 99 31.55 17.11 12.72
C GLU A 99 30.16 16.80 13.29
N SER A 100 29.48 15.76 12.78
CA SER A 100 28.12 15.45 13.22
C SER A 100 28.12 14.83 14.62
N ARG A 101 27.36 15.45 15.53
CA ARG A 101 27.11 14.94 16.90
C ARG A 101 26.42 13.56 16.94
N TYR A 102 25.91 13.08 15.81
CA TYR A 102 25.34 11.74 15.70
C TYR A 102 26.41 10.64 15.55
N LEU A 103 27.64 10.96 15.12
CA LEU A 103 28.66 9.92 14.88
C LEU A 103 28.97 9.12 16.15
N PRO A 104 29.19 9.73 17.33
CA PRO A 104 29.41 8.96 18.55
C PRO A 104 28.22 8.08 18.93
N ILE A 105 26.99 8.56 18.71
CA ILE A 105 25.76 7.80 18.99
C ILE A 105 25.65 6.58 18.08
N PHE A 106 25.99 6.75 16.80
CA PHE A 106 26.01 5.63 15.85
C PHE A 106 27.13 4.65 16.13
N ASP A 107 28.29 5.13 16.56
CA ASP A 107 29.40 4.26 16.93
C ASP A 107 29.06 3.40 18.15
N GLU A 108 28.38 3.98 19.14
CA GLU A 108 27.88 3.26 20.32
C GLU A 108 26.81 2.23 19.97
N ALA A 109 25.80 2.60 19.18
CA ALA A 109 24.65 1.73 18.90
C ALA A 109 24.95 0.65 17.84
N PHE A 110 25.71 1.00 16.80
CA PHE A 110 25.83 0.21 15.58
C PHE A 110 27.27 -0.21 15.26
N GLY A 111 28.26 0.28 16.00
CA GLY A 111 29.68 -0.01 15.80
C GLY A 111 30.40 1.09 15.00
N SER A 112 31.71 0.96 14.88
CA SER A 112 32.58 1.99 14.27
C SER A 112 32.12 2.41 12.87
N ALA A 113 32.52 3.63 12.47
CA ALA A 113 32.37 4.13 11.11
C ALA A 113 32.79 3.10 10.03
N SER A 114 33.97 2.49 10.19
CA SER A 114 34.46 1.47 9.26
C SER A 114 33.55 0.24 9.19
N PHE A 115 32.97 -0.17 10.31
CA PHE A 115 32.03 -1.28 10.35
C PHE A 115 30.72 -0.91 9.62
N ARG A 116 30.13 0.25 9.95
CA ARG A 116 28.84 0.69 9.39
C ARG A 116 28.88 0.98 7.89
N SER A 117 30.03 1.33 7.34
CA SER A 117 30.20 1.54 5.90
C SER A 117 30.34 0.25 5.09
N MET A 118 30.49 -0.93 5.72
CA MET A 118 30.47 -2.22 5.02
C MET A 118 29.05 -2.60 4.53
N PRO A 119 28.92 -3.53 3.55
CA PRO A 119 27.61 -4.01 3.11
C PRO A 119 26.76 -4.57 4.25
N SER A 120 25.44 -4.36 4.18
CA SER A 120 24.49 -4.84 5.20
C SER A 120 24.48 -6.35 5.35
N ALA A 121 24.90 -7.10 4.33
CA ALA A 121 25.07 -8.56 4.43
C ALA A 121 26.15 -8.96 5.43
N ALA A 122 27.18 -8.13 5.64
CA ALA A 122 28.27 -8.39 6.58
C ALA A 122 27.96 -7.85 7.98
N THR A 123 27.25 -6.71 8.07
CA THR A 123 27.00 -6.01 9.34
C THR A 123 25.66 -6.36 9.98
N GLY A 124 24.70 -6.82 9.16
CA GLY A 124 23.29 -6.94 9.51
C GLY A 124 22.60 -5.59 9.77
N LEU A 125 23.24 -4.46 9.45
CA LEU A 125 22.69 -3.11 9.66
C LEU A 125 21.73 -2.73 8.53
N CYS A 126 20.51 -2.38 8.89
CA CYS A 126 19.48 -1.87 7.97
C CYS A 126 18.97 -0.52 8.47
N ALA A 127 18.56 0.34 7.53
CA ALA A 127 17.96 1.62 7.87
C ALA A 127 16.60 1.81 7.20
N PHE A 128 15.63 2.28 7.97
CA PHE A 128 14.28 2.56 7.51
C PHE A 128 13.96 4.02 7.83
N GLY A 129 13.59 4.80 6.82
CA GLY A 129 13.28 6.22 6.97
C GLY A 129 11.86 6.53 6.55
N PHE A 130 11.19 7.42 7.27
CA PHE A 130 9.84 7.88 6.97
C PHE A 130 9.83 9.39 6.78
N GLU A 131 9.30 9.86 5.66
CA GLU A 131 9.16 11.28 5.38
C GLU A 131 7.84 11.53 4.65
N PRO A 132 6.85 12.16 5.30
CA PRO A 132 5.56 12.40 4.69
C PRO A 132 5.59 13.51 3.64
N ASN A 133 6.57 14.43 3.67
CA ASN A 133 6.59 15.57 2.76
C ASN A 133 6.93 15.13 1.32
N PRO A 134 6.00 15.26 0.36
CA PRO A 134 6.17 14.77 -1.01
C PRO A 134 7.34 15.43 -1.75
N ARG A 135 7.75 16.64 -1.35
CA ARG A 135 8.90 17.34 -1.96
C ARG A 135 10.19 16.53 -1.95
N TRP A 136 10.31 15.58 -1.01
CA TRP A 136 11.49 14.76 -0.85
C TRP A 136 11.39 13.41 -1.55
N GLY A 137 10.22 13.04 -2.09
CA GLY A 137 9.98 11.72 -2.67
C GLY A 137 11.00 11.31 -3.73
N GLN A 138 11.26 12.18 -4.72
CA GLN A 138 12.28 11.91 -5.74
C GLN A 138 13.68 11.76 -5.10
N ARG A 139 14.05 12.68 -4.21
CA ARG A 139 15.37 12.66 -3.57
C ARG A 139 15.59 11.41 -2.73
N LEU A 140 14.58 10.99 -1.98
CA LEU A 140 14.63 9.80 -1.15
C LEU A 140 14.71 8.55 -2.02
N HIS A 141 13.98 8.50 -3.14
CA HIS A 141 14.08 7.40 -4.09
C HIS A 141 15.49 7.26 -4.68
N GLU A 142 16.13 8.38 -5.06
CA GLU A 142 17.51 8.38 -5.55
C GLU A 142 18.50 7.88 -4.50
N ILE A 143 18.35 8.32 -3.24
CA ILE A 143 19.20 7.87 -2.13
C ILE A 143 19.01 6.38 -1.86
N GLU A 144 17.76 5.93 -1.76
CA GLU A 144 17.41 4.51 -1.58
C GLU A 144 18.05 3.65 -2.66
N HIS A 145 17.88 4.03 -3.93
CA HIS A 145 18.44 3.29 -5.06
C HIS A 145 19.98 3.25 -5.01
N ALA A 146 20.63 4.40 -4.79
CA ALA A 146 22.08 4.48 -4.73
C ALA A 146 22.67 3.70 -3.55
N TYR A 147 22.01 3.69 -2.40
CA TYR A 147 22.49 3.01 -1.20
C TYR A 147 22.28 1.49 -1.30
N ASN A 148 21.14 1.05 -1.81
CA ASN A 148 20.91 -0.37 -2.08
C ASN A 148 21.90 -0.91 -3.13
N ALA A 149 22.26 -0.12 -4.15
CA ALA A 149 23.30 -0.48 -5.12
C ALA A 149 24.70 -0.65 -4.49
N LYS A 150 24.98 0.01 -3.36
CA LYS A 150 26.21 -0.18 -2.57
C LYS A 150 26.14 -1.40 -1.63
N GLY A 151 25.01 -2.10 -1.59
CA GLY A 151 24.77 -3.21 -0.67
C GLY A 151 24.32 -2.76 0.73
N TRP A 152 23.94 -1.49 0.92
CA TRP A 152 23.33 -1.01 2.15
C TRP A 152 21.82 -1.14 2.05
N ARG A 153 21.23 -1.94 2.93
CA ARG A 153 19.79 -2.17 2.98
C ARG A 153 19.09 -0.97 3.59
N VAL A 154 18.56 -0.14 2.70
CA VAL A 154 17.85 1.09 3.07
C VAL A 154 16.48 1.09 2.42
N GLN A 155 15.45 1.40 3.21
CA GLN A 155 14.10 1.62 2.71
C GLN A 155 13.62 2.99 3.16
N LEU A 156 13.24 3.83 2.21
CA LEU A 156 12.75 5.18 2.46
C LEU A 156 11.29 5.26 2.03
N GLY A 157 10.45 5.58 3.01
CA GLY A 157 9.02 5.84 2.87
C GLY A 157 8.70 6.65 1.63
N LYS A 158 8.20 6.00 0.58
CA LYS A 158 7.71 6.68 -0.62
C LYS A 158 6.37 7.32 -0.26
N THR A 159 6.42 8.64 -0.10
CA THR A 159 5.33 9.61 -0.17
C THR A 159 3.92 9.04 -0.40
N TRP A 160 3.01 9.40 0.51
CA TRP A 160 1.57 9.45 0.29
C TRP A 160 1.27 9.83 -1.16
N GLN A 161 0.71 8.91 -1.95
CA GLN A 161 0.01 9.37 -3.15
C GLN A 161 -0.93 10.47 -2.68
N VAL A 162 -0.77 11.65 -3.27
CA VAL A 162 -1.56 12.83 -2.94
C VAL A 162 -3.02 12.41 -3.06
N PHE A 163 -3.70 12.21 -1.94
CA PHE A 163 -5.15 12.34 -1.90
C PHE A 163 -5.42 13.82 -2.18
N VAL A 164 -5.49 14.15 -3.47
CA VAL A 164 -6.39 15.21 -3.88
C VAL A 164 -7.75 14.62 -3.55
N LEU A 165 -8.24 14.91 -2.35
CA LEU A 165 -9.66 14.92 -2.09
C LEU A 165 -10.22 15.92 -3.09
N GLU A 166 -10.57 15.46 -4.30
CA GLU A 166 -11.60 16.11 -5.08
C GLU A 166 -12.83 16.05 -4.18
N LEU A 167 -13.07 17.16 -3.47
CA LEU A 167 -14.34 17.43 -2.81
C LEU A 167 -15.38 17.53 -3.93
N LEU A 168 -15.95 16.37 -4.28
CA LEU A 168 -17.26 16.27 -4.94
C LEU A 168 -18.35 16.34 -3.88
#